data_AF-A0A7D5ZK26-F1
#
_entry.id   AF-A0A7D5ZK26-F1
#
_cell.length_a   1.000
_cell.length_b   1.000
_cell.length_c   1.000
_cell.angle_alpha   90.00
_cell.angle_beta   90.00
_cell.angle_gamma   90.00
#
_symmetry.space_group_name_H-M   'P 1'
#
loop_
_entity.id
_entity.type
_entity.pdbx_description
1 polymer ?
#
loop_
_entity_poly.entity_id
_entity_poly.type
_entity_poly.pdbx_seq_one_letter_code
_entity_poly.pdbx_strand_id
1 'polypeptide(L)'
;MLKRLCLMLACLPLFSHAGETRFVQQLPLPDNHSIIQVAEGDNEPRSIGSYSIRLYGGSNPNFPFDDFLAGQIYPRDGSVERVLNTDADGDGIGEVVVVMRSAGSGGYLNVDLFSWQHQQLKRILRLTDLPPKADPLAEVKRMIRKR
;
A
#
# COMPACT_ATOMS: atom_id res chain seq x y z
N MET A 1 45.93 -46.88 1.45
CA MET A 1 44.99 -46.55 2.54
C MET A 1 43.99 -45.52 2.04
N LEU A 2 42.73 -45.91 1.88
CA LEU A 2 41.67 -45.08 1.26
C LEU A 2 40.93 -44.29 2.35
N LYS A 3 41.13 -42.97 2.44
CA LYS A 3 40.44 -42.10 3.39
C LYS A 3 39.00 -41.89 2.93
N ARG A 4 38.04 -42.42 3.69
CA ARG A 4 36.61 -42.15 3.50
C ARG A 4 36.31 -40.72 3.94
N LEU A 5 35.94 -39.86 2.99
CA LEU A 5 35.48 -38.51 3.25
C LEU A 5 33.99 -38.58 3.64
N CYS A 6 33.70 -38.32 4.92
CA CYS A 6 32.33 -38.27 5.43
C CYS A 6 31.75 -36.89 5.08
N LEU A 7 30.81 -36.84 4.14
CA LEU A 7 30.10 -35.62 3.76
C LEU A 7 29.01 -35.34 4.83
N MET A 8 29.30 -34.44 5.77
CA MET A 8 28.27 -33.95 6.69
C MET A 8 27.32 -33.01 5.95
N LEU A 9 26.08 -33.46 5.76
CA LEU A 9 24.99 -32.64 5.25
C LEU A 9 24.54 -31.68 6.37
N ALA A 10 24.99 -30.43 6.31
CA ALA A 10 24.53 -29.40 7.24
C ALA A 10 23.08 -29.02 6.92
N CYS A 11 22.13 -29.46 7.74
CA CYS A 11 20.74 -29.05 7.66
C CYS A 11 20.61 -27.63 8.25
N LEU A 12 20.54 -26.62 7.39
CA LEU A 12 20.28 -25.24 7.82
C LEU A 12 18.82 -25.15 8.31
N PRO A 13 18.55 -24.56 9.48
CA PRO A 13 17.18 -24.38 9.96
C PRO A 13 16.45 -23.40 9.04
N LEU A 14 15.33 -23.83 8.47
CA LEU A 14 14.37 -22.95 7.82
C LEU A 14 13.65 -22.15 8.91
N PHE A 15 13.97 -20.87 9.05
CA PHE A 15 13.21 -19.98 9.92
C PHE A 15 11.83 -19.75 9.30
N SER A 16 10.81 -20.46 9.80
CA SER A 16 9.42 -20.14 9.54
C SER A 16 8.98 -19.07 10.54
N HIS A 17 8.72 -17.85 10.05
CA HIS A 17 8.13 -16.80 10.86
C HIS A 17 6.63 -16.74 10.55
N ALA A 18 5.80 -17.17 11.49
CA ALA A 18 4.36 -16.89 11.45
C ALA A 18 4.18 -15.40 11.73
N GLY A 19 4.16 -14.58 10.68
CA GLY A 19 4.14 -13.13 10.79
C GLY A 19 2.83 -12.59 11.37
N GLU A 20 2.93 -11.48 12.10
CA GLU A 20 1.80 -10.63 12.48
C GLU A 20 0.90 -10.32 11.28
N THR A 21 -0.41 -10.19 11.53
CA THR A 21 -1.41 -9.85 10.52
C THR A 21 -0.97 -8.59 9.76
N ARG A 22 -0.69 -8.75 8.46
CA ARG A 22 -0.20 -7.67 7.60
C ARG A 22 -1.30 -6.66 7.31
N PHE A 23 -0.90 -5.42 7.03
CA PHE A 23 -1.85 -4.38 6.66
C PHE A 23 -2.56 -4.78 5.37
N VAL A 24 -3.87 -4.93 5.44
CA VAL A 24 -4.77 -5.06 4.30
C VAL A 24 -5.98 -4.18 4.60
N GLN A 25 -6.27 -3.22 3.72
CA GLN A 25 -7.45 -2.38 3.83
C GLN A 25 -8.19 -2.34 2.49
N GLN A 26 -9.51 -2.40 2.57
CA GLN A 26 -10.41 -2.24 1.44
C GLN A 26 -11.10 -0.88 1.55
N LEU A 27 -11.28 -0.22 0.42
CA LEU A 27 -11.94 1.07 0.30
C LEU A 27 -12.98 0.95 -0.82
N PRO A 28 -14.28 0.83 -0.47
CA PRO A 28 -15.35 1.00 -1.44
C PRO A 28 -15.30 2.40 -2.05
N LEU A 29 -15.55 2.49 -3.35
CA LEU A 29 -15.49 3.74 -4.08
C LEU A 29 -16.89 4.39 -4.21
N PRO A 30 -16.97 5.72 -4.43
CA PRO A 30 -18.23 6.45 -4.56
C PRO A 30 -19.21 5.92 -5.62
N ASP A 31 -18.75 5.12 -6.58
CA ASP A 31 -19.59 4.49 -7.60
C ASP A 31 -20.40 3.28 -7.07
N ASN A 32 -20.22 2.92 -5.79
CA ASN A 32 -20.91 1.85 -5.05
C ASN A 32 -20.69 0.43 -5.58
N HIS A 33 -19.76 0.21 -6.50
CA HIS A 33 -19.42 -1.13 -7.00
C HIS A 33 -17.92 -1.37 -6.98
N SER A 34 -17.12 -0.39 -7.40
CA SER A 34 -15.68 -0.54 -7.44
C SER A 34 -15.07 -0.53 -6.04
N ILE A 35 -14.00 -1.32 -5.87
CA ILE A 35 -13.27 -1.43 -4.60
C ILE A 35 -11.78 -1.30 -4.87
N ILE A 36 -11.13 -0.50 -4.03
CA ILE A 36 -9.67 -0.46 -3.93
C ILE A 36 -9.22 -1.34 -2.76
N GLN A 37 -8.25 -2.22 -3.00
CA GLN A 37 -7.55 -2.96 -1.96
C GLN A 37 -6.10 -2.48 -1.88
N VAL A 38 -5.64 -2.17 -0.67
CA VAL A 38 -4.24 -1.86 -0.37
C VAL A 38 -3.71 -2.92 0.58
N ALA A 39 -2.55 -3.50 0.25
CA ALA A 39 -1.91 -4.52 1.07
C ALA A 39 -0.39 -4.33 1.08
N GLU A 40 0.24 -4.43 2.26
CA GLU A 40 1.70 -4.51 2.37
C GLU A 40 2.23 -5.82 1.79
N GLY A 41 3.50 -5.81 1.35
CA GLY A 41 4.17 -7.00 0.86
C GLY A 41 4.37 -8.06 1.93
N ASP A 42 4.17 -9.32 1.55
CA ASP A 42 4.37 -10.48 2.42
C ASP A 42 5.85 -10.66 2.76
N ASN A 43 6.14 -11.10 3.98
CA ASN A 43 7.49 -11.41 4.47
C ASN A 43 8.49 -10.24 4.44
N GLU A 44 8.01 -9.00 4.33
CA GLU A 44 8.86 -7.81 4.40
C GLU A 44 9.00 -7.27 5.84
N PRO A 45 10.09 -6.55 6.16
CA PRO A 45 10.22 -5.90 7.45
C PRO A 45 9.19 -4.77 7.65
N ARG A 46 8.83 -4.46 8.91
CA ARG A 46 7.90 -3.36 9.23
C ARG A 46 8.45 -1.97 8.87
N SER A 47 9.78 -1.83 8.80
CA SER A 47 10.46 -0.56 8.58
C SER A 47 10.63 -0.16 7.11
N ILE A 48 10.51 -1.08 6.17
CA ILE A 48 10.69 -0.82 4.74
C ILE A 48 10.08 -1.95 3.92
N GLY A 49 9.76 -1.69 2.65
CA GLY A 49 9.37 -2.73 1.72
C GLY A 49 8.51 -2.16 0.61
N SER A 50 7.43 -2.84 0.31
CA SER A 50 6.44 -2.46 -0.69
C SER A 50 5.01 -2.52 -0.15
N TYR A 51 4.11 -1.87 -0.88
CA TYR A 51 2.69 -2.10 -0.79
C TYR A 51 2.12 -2.19 -2.20
N SER A 52 1.03 -2.94 -2.31
CA SER A 52 0.22 -3.07 -3.51
C SER A 52 -1.05 -2.26 -3.36
N ILE A 53 -1.53 -1.69 -4.46
CA ILE A 53 -2.85 -1.08 -4.60
C ILE A 53 -3.52 -1.69 -5.82
N ARG A 54 -4.75 -2.19 -5.65
CA ARG A 54 -5.49 -2.95 -6.66
C ARG A 54 -6.91 -2.40 -6.77
N LEU A 55 -7.37 -2.18 -7.99
CA LEU A 55 -8.72 -1.77 -8.34
C LEU A 55 -9.50 -2.97 -8.87
N TYR A 56 -10.68 -3.18 -8.29
CA TYR A 56 -11.65 -4.17 -8.71
C TYR A 56 -12.95 -3.47 -9.10
N GLY A 57 -13.62 -3.94 -10.14
CA GLY A 57 -14.89 -3.37 -10.59
C GLY A 57 -16.07 -3.75 -9.70
N GLY A 58 -15.99 -4.88 -8.97
CA GLY A 58 -17.03 -5.31 -8.04
C GLY A 58 -18.42 -5.51 -8.67
N SER A 59 -18.47 -5.83 -9.97
CA SER A 59 -19.68 -6.10 -10.74
C SER A 59 -20.60 -7.15 -10.10
N ASN A 60 -20.04 -8.07 -9.30
CA ASN A 60 -20.78 -9.02 -8.49
C ASN A 60 -20.55 -8.75 -6.98
N PRO A 61 -21.55 -8.25 -6.24
CA PRO A 61 -21.40 -7.95 -4.81
C PRO A 61 -21.06 -9.15 -3.93
N ASN A 62 -21.38 -10.38 -4.37
CA ASN A 62 -21.03 -11.60 -3.64
C ASN A 62 -19.55 -11.99 -3.82
N PHE A 63 -18.94 -11.53 -4.91
CA PHE A 63 -17.55 -11.79 -5.26
C PHE A 63 -16.87 -10.49 -5.74
N PRO A 64 -16.70 -9.51 -4.83
CA PRO A 64 -16.25 -8.16 -5.18
C PRO A 64 -14.85 -8.09 -5.81
N PHE A 65 -14.05 -9.16 -5.67
CA PHE A 65 -12.66 -9.23 -6.14
C PHE A 65 -12.48 -10.06 -7.42
N ASP A 66 -13.55 -10.60 -8.02
CA ASP A 66 -13.46 -11.43 -9.24
C ASP A 66 -13.16 -10.61 -10.49
N ASP A 67 -13.50 -9.32 -10.47
CA ASP A 67 -13.34 -8.38 -11.59
C ASP A 67 -12.13 -7.46 -11.36
N PHE A 68 -10.93 -8.02 -11.54
CA PHE A 68 -9.69 -7.24 -11.42
C PHE A 68 -9.50 -6.32 -12.63
N LEU A 69 -9.36 -5.01 -12.37
CA LEU A 69 -9.21 -4.00 -13.41
C LEU A 69 -7.76 -3.51 -13.55
N ALA A 70 -7.13 -3.15 -12.43
CA ALA A 70 -5.77 -2.61 -12.42
C ALA A 70 -5.04 -2.89 -11.10
N GLY A 71 -3.71 -2.96 -11.13
CA GLY A 71 -2.91 -3.14 -9.93
C GLY A 71 -1.49 -2.62 -10.10
N GLN A 72 -0.95 -2.02 -9.04
CA GLN A 72 0.39 -1.46 -8.99
C GLN A 72 1.06 -1.76 -7.66
N ILE A 73 2.40 -1.77 -7.66
CA ILE A 73 3.23 -1.99 -6.48
C ILE A 73 4.17 -0.79 -6.33
N TYR A 74 4.29 -0.28 -5.11
CA TYR A 74 5.10 0.88 -4.78
C TYR A 74 5.98 0.63 -3.55
N PRO A 75 7.15 1.28 -3.46
CA PRO A 75 7.97 1.22 -2.26
C PRO A 75 7.29 1.96 -1.09
N ARG A 76 7.40 1.41 0.11
CA ARG A 76 7.06 2.06 1.39
C ARG A 76 8.29 2.29 2.24
N ASP A 77 8.35 3.47 2.84
CA ASP A 77 9.24 3.76 3.97
C ASP A 77 8.40 3.69 5.25
N GLY A 78 8.72 2.70 6.08
CA GLY A 78 7.93 2.31 7.24
C GLY A 78 6.69 1.48 6.88
N SER A 79 5.63 1.65 7.68
CA SER A 79 4.40 0.86 7.61
C SER A 79 3.25 1.67 6.99
N VAL A 80 2.35 1.02 6.26
CA VAL A 80 1.07 1.62 5.87
C VAL A 80 0.22 1.79 7.13
N GLU A 81 -0.22 3.01 7.41
CA GLU A 81 -1.02 3.34 8.59
C GLU A 81 -2.52 3.29 8.28
N ARG A 82 -2.91 3.80 7.11
CA ARG A 82 -4.31 3.92 6.70
C ARG A 82 -4.46 4.28 5.22
N VAL A 83 -5.61 3.91 4.67
CA VAL A 83 -6.10 4.33 3.36
C VAL A 83 -7.33 5.21 3.55
N LEU A 84 -7.38 6.33 2.85
CA LEU A 84 -8.46 7.32 2.92
C LEU A 84 -8.98 7.63 1.51
N ASN A 85 -10.16 8.24 1.45
CA ASN A 85 -10.68 8.89 0.25
C ASN A 85 -10.72 10.41 0.46
N THR A 86 -10.45 11.18 -0.59
CA THR A 86 -10.71 12.62 -0.61
C THR A 86 -10.94 13.07 -2.04
N ASP A 87 -11.84 14.01 -2.27
CA ASP A 87 -11.86 14.85 -3.47
C ASP A 87 -10.76 15.92 -3.30
N ALA A 88 -9.62 15.71 -3.94
CA ALA A 88 -8.40 16.49 -3.75
C ALA A 88 -8.36 17.74 -4.64
N ASP A 89 -8.87 17.65 -5.87
CA ASP A 89 -8.87 18.72 -6.87
C ASP A 89 -10.22 19.46 -6.97
N GLY A 90 -11.30 18.91 -6.39
CA GLY A 90 -12.63 19.51 -6.38
C GLY A 90 -13.47 19.15 -7.60
N ASP A 91 -13.10 18.12 -8.38
CA ASP A 91 -13.87 17.66 -9.54
C ASP A 91 -15.10 16.79 -9.16
N GLY A 92 -15.24 16.46 -7.87
CA GLY A 92 -16.31 15.61 -7.33
C GLY A 92 -16.03 14.10 -7.40
N ILE A 93 -14.89 13.69 -7.94
CA ILE A 93 -14.42 12.30 -8.05
C ILE A 93 -13.32 12.09 -7.00
N GLY A 94 -13.67 11.46 -5.89
CA GLY A 94 -12.71 11.28 -4.79
C GLY A 94 -11.53 10.37 -5.16
N GLU A 95 -10.30 10.80 -4.92
CA GLU A 95 -9.08 10.02 -5.02
C GLU A 95 -8.78 9.17 -3.79
N VAL A 96 -7.86 8.22 -3.96
CA VAL A 96 -7.36 7.37 -2.88
C VAL A 96 -6.05 7.89 -2.32
N VAL A 97 -5.98 8.01 -1.01
CA VAL A 97 -4.80 8.44 -0.26
C VAL A 97 -4.25 7.27 0.53
N VAL A 98 -3.01 6.89 0.27
CA VAL A 98 -2.28 5.90 1.08
C VAL A 98 -1.31 6.63 1.99
N VAL A 99 -1.50 6.50 3.31
CA VAL A 99 -0.66 7.12 4.33
C VAL A 99 0.26 6.06 4.94
N MET A 100 1.56 6.34 4.93
CA MET A 100 2.60 5.52 5.52
C MET A 100 3.32 6.30 6.62
N ARG A 101 3.82 5.59 7.62
CA ARG A 101 4.62 6.16 8.70
C ARG A 101 5.98 5.48 8.78
N SER A 102 7.04 6.28 8.72
CA SER A 102 8.41 5.82 8.91
C SER A 102 8.60 5.20 10.29
N ALA A 103 9.39 4.12 10.38
CA ALA A 103 9.68 3.44 11.63
C ALA A 103 10.73 4.16 12.50
N GLY A 104 11.42 5.18 11.95
CA GLY A 104 12.39 5.98 12.70
C GLY A 104 11.73 6.78 13.83
N SER A 105 12.54 7.25 14.78
CA SER A 105 12.06 8.03 15.95
C SER A 105 11.32 9.32 15.58
N GLY A 106 11.55 9.87 14.39
CA GLY A 106 10.81 11.03 13.88
C GLY A 106 9.37 10.72 13.48
N GLY A 107 9.04 9.46 13.16
CA GLY A 107 7.68 9.03 12.81
C GLY A 107 7.06 9.79 11.63
N TYR A 108 7.88 10.23 10.67
CA TYR A 108 7.45 11.03 9.53
C TYR A 108 6.38 10.32 8.70
N LEU A 109 5.48 11.11 8.12
CA LEU A 109 4.44 10.63 7.23
C LEU A 109 4.89 10.71 5.77
N ASN A 110 4.63 9.64 5.03
CA ASN A 110 4.74 9.59 3.57
C ASN A 110 3.33 9.35 3.00
N VAL A 111 2.96 10.05 1.94
CA VAL A 111 1.60 10.01 1.38
C VAL A 111 1.67 9.83 -0.14
N ASP A 112 0.98 8.83 -0.65
CA ASP A 112 0.73 8.68 -2.09
C ASP A 112 -0.75 8.96 -2.39
N LEU A 113 -1.02 9.71 -3.46
CA LEU A 113 -2.36 10.01 -3.97
C LEU A 113 -2.58 9.32 -5.32
N PHE A 114 -3.72 8.67 -5.46
CA PHE A 114 -4.09 7.92 -6.65
C PHE A 114 -5.42 8.38 -7.22
N SER A 115 -5.43 8.73 -8.50
CA SER A 115 -6.67 8.79 -9.26
C SER A 115 -7.07 7.39 -9.71
N TRP A 116 -8.38 7.14 -9.72
CA TRP A 116 -8.98 5.93 -10.27
C TRP A 116 -10.14 6.36 -11.16
N GLN A 117 -9.97 6.28 -12.47
CA GLN A 117 -11.02 6.65 -13.42
C GLN A 117 -10.84 5.80 -14.68
N HIS A 118 -11.93 5.53 -15.39
CA HIS A 118 -11.91 4.77 -16.63
C HIS A 118 -11.20 3.41 -16.49
N GLN A 119 -11.43 2.71 -15.37
CA GLN A 119 -10.79 1.43 -15.02
C GLN A 119 -9.26 1.49 -14.91
N GLN A 120 -8.69 2.69 -14.84
CA GLN A 120 -7.26 2.91 -14.63
C GLN A 120 -7.00 3.33 -13.20
N LEU A 121 -5.80 3.01 -12.72
CA LEU A 121 -5.27 3.49 -11.45
C LEU A 121 -3.97 4.22 -11.74
N LYS A 122 -3.80 5.44 -11.24
CA LYS A 122 -2.60 6.24 -11.50
C LYS A 122 -2.17 7.01 -10.26
N ARG A 123 -0.90 6.88 -9.86
CA ARG A 123 -0.33 7.76 -8.83
C ARG A 123 -0.13 9.16 -9.40
N ILE A 124 -0.79 10.15 -8.82
CA ILE A 124 -0.75 11.54 -9.29
C ILE A 124 0.10 12.43 -8.38
N LEU A 125 0.29 12.08 -7.10
CA LEU A 125 1.14 12.83 -6.17
C LEU A 125 1.83 11.87 -5.19
N ARG A 126 3.05 12.22 -4.80
CA ARG A 126 3.76 11.65 -3.64
C ARG A 126 4.29 12.80 -2.79
N LEU A 127 4.04 12.73 -1.49
CA LEU A 127 4.61 13.60 -0.47
C LEU A 127 5.45 12.74 0.46
N THR A 128 6.67 13.18 0.79
CA THR A 128 7.56 12.48 1.71
C THR A 128 7.92 13.37 2.89
N ASP A 129 8.35 12.74 3.98
CA ASP A 129 8.95 13.41 5.14
C ASP A 129 8.05 14.47 5.80
N LEU A 130 6.73 14.29 5.72
CA LEU A 130 5.78 15.17 6.38
C LEU A 130 5.93 15.00 7.91
N PRO A 131 5.79 16.09 8.70
CA PRO A 131 5.83 16.01 10.15
C PRO A 131 4.85 14.95 10.71
N PRO A 132 5.19 14.27 11.81
CA PRO A 132 4.39 13.15 12.34
C PRO A 132 2.93 13.52 12.70
N LYS A 133 2.67 14.81 12.91
CA LYS A 133 1.36 15.39 13.27
C LYS A 133 0.71 16.19 12.12
N ALA A 134 1.28 16.15 10.92
CA ALA A 134 0.67 16.82 9.76
C ALA A 134 -0.68 16.17 9.43
N ASP A 135 -1.62 16.96 8.91
CA ASP A 135 -2.85 16.45 8.32
C ASP A 135 -2.57 16.04 6.86
N PRO A 136 -2.57 14.73 6.53
CA PRO A 136 -2.23 14.26 5.19
C PRO A 136 -3.22 14.76 4.13
N LEU A 137 -4.51 14.92 4.45
CA LEU A 137 -5.52 15.36 3.49
C LEU A 137 -5.37 16.86 3.20
N ALA A 138 -5.11 17.67 4.23
CA ALA A 138 -4.84 19.09 4.06
C ALA A 138 -3.58 19.32 3.21
N GLU A 139 -2.50 18.56 3.45
CA GLU A 139 -1.26 18.66 2.68
C GLU A 139 -1.44 18.25 1.21
N VAL A 140 -2.18 17.16 0.96
CA VAL A 140 -2.55 16.74 -0.39
C VAL A 140 -3.31 17.85 -1.12
N LYS A 141 -4.39 18.38 -0.54
CA LYS A 141 -5.20 19.45 -1.15
C LYS A 141 -4.39 20.71 -1.41
N ARG A 142 -3.52 21.08 -0.47
CA ARG A 142 -2.60 22.22 -0.62
C ARG A 142 -1.65 22.03 -1.81
N MET A 143 -1.17 20.81 -2.04
CA MET A 143 -0.22 20.52 -3.12
C MET A 143 -0.89 20.40 -4.49
N ILE A 144 -2.08 19.82 -4.55
CA ILE A 144 -2.86 19.73 -5.79
C ILE A 144 -3.27 21.12 -6.29
N ARG A 145 -3.75 22.01 -5.41
CA ARG A 145 -4.10 23.40 -5.77
C ARG A 145 -2.95 24.28 -6.29
N LYS A 146 -1.69 23.85 -6.07
CA LYS A 146 -0.50 24.56 -6.55
C LYS A 146 -0.04 24.11 -7.93
N ARG A 147 -0.59 23.01 -8.45
CA ARG A 147 -0.31 22.52 -9.80
C ARG A 147 -1.25 23.17 -10.80
#